data_AF-A0A920BG79-F1
#
_entry.id   AF-A0A920BG79-F1
#
_cell.length_a   1.000
_cell.length_b   1.000
_cell.length_c   1.000
_cell.angle_alpha   90.00
_cell.angle_beta   90.00
_cell.angle_gamma   90.00
#
_symmetry.space_group_name_H-M   'P 1'
#
loop_
_entity.id
_entity.type
_entity.pdbx_description
1 polymer ?
#
loop_
_entity_poly.entity_id
_entity_poly.type
_entity_poly.pdbx_seq_one_letter_code
_entity_poly.pdbx_strand_id
1 'polypeptide(L)'
;MSPVSVAGTLAQTLAEAMSGLPLPRRLTLGTELFSAVLPVRCRCKPGRHIWYAGTGKSAVWMCQTGAPSGCAVPLGGSLTGQKPADAQAAYESAQTLTPTVFGGVNFALHAAGWMEGGLVADYAKTDP
;
A
#
# COMPACT_ATOMS: atom_id res chain seq x y z
N MET A 1 -7.97 8.11 0.19
CA MET A 1 -8.44 8.19 1.59
C MET A 1 -9.89 7.74 1.64
N SER A 2 -10.26 6.82 2.54
CA SER A 2 -11.47 5.99 2.37
C SER A 2 -12.29 5.76 3.66
N PRO A 3 -13.51 5.19 3.56
CA PRO A 3 -14.30 4.76 4.73
C PRO A 3 -13.54 3.81 5.64
N VAL A 4 -13.88 3.82 6.94
CA VAL A 4 -13.24 2.97 7.96
C VAL A 4 -13.41 1.47 7.72
N SER A 5 -14.41 1.07 6.94
CA SER A 5 -14.67 -0.33 6.62
C SER A 5 -13.74 -0.82 5.50
N VAL A 6 -13.34 -2.11 5.59
CA VAL A 6 -12.52 -2.75 4.55
C VAL A 6 -13.26 -2.73 3.22
N ALA A 7 -14.53 -3.17 3.20
CA ALA A 7 -15.34 -3.18 1.99
C ALA A 7 -15.51 -1.77 1.37
N GLY A 8 -15.71 -0.74 2.17
CA GLY A 8 -15.81 0.64 1.69
C GLY A 8 -14.50 1.15 1.09
N THR A 9 -13.36 0.79 1.70
CA THR A 9 -12.03 1.08 1.15
C THR A 9 -11.80 0.36 -0.18
N LEU A 10 -12.16 -0.93 -0.28
CA LEU A 10 -12.04 -1.69 -1.53
C LEU A 10 -12.91 -1.10 -2.64
N ALA A 11 -14.17 -0.79 -2.34
CA ALA A 11 -15.09 -0.22 -3.32
C ALA A 11 -14.59 1.13 -3.85
N GLN A 12 -14.14 2.01 -2.95
CA GLN A 12 -13.63 3.32 -3.34
C GLN A 12 -12.34 3.21 -4.16
N THR A 13 -11.37 2.40 -3.71
CA THR A 13 -10.08 2.24 -4.41
C THR A 13 -10.26 1.61 -5.79
N LEU A 14 -11.19 0.65 -5.94
CA LEU A 14 -11.55 0.11 -7.24
C LEU A 14 -12.19 1.18 -8.14
N ALA A 15 -13.08 2.01 -7.61
CA ALA A 15 -13.69 3.11 -8.35
C ALA A 15 -12.66 4.18 -8.79
N GLU A 16 -11.71 4.52 -7.92
CA GLU A 16 -10.58 5.42 -8.24
C GLU A 16 -9.73 4.83 -9.38
N ALA A 17 -9.37 3.55 -9.29
CA ALA A 17 -8.62 2.87 -10.35
C ALA A 17 -9.37 2.85 -11.69
N MET A 18 -10.65 2.47 -11.69
CA MET A 18 -11.45 2.39 -12.91
C MET A 18 -11.73 3.77 -13.55
N SER A 19 -11.73 4.85 -12.76
CA SER A 19 -11.88 6.21 -13.30
C SER A 19 -10.57 6.79 -13.84
N GLY A 20 -9.42 6.44 -13.25
CA GLY A 20 -8.10 6.93 -13.66
C GLY A 20 -7.52 6.22 -14.89
N LEU A 21 -7.71 4.90 -15.02
CA LEU A 21 -7.10 4.10 -16.10
C LEU A 21 -7.55 4.46 -17.54
N PRO A 22 -8.81 4.87 -17.81
CA PRO A 22 -9.25 5.18 -19.17
C PRO A 22 -8.67 6.48 -19.74
N LEU A 23 -8.36 7.47 -18.88
CA LEU A 23 -7.98 8.81 -19.34
C LEU A 23 -6.65 8.82 -20.13
N PRO A 24 -5.55 8.20 -19.67
CA PRO A 24 -4.30 8.17 -20.42
C PRO A 24 -4.42 7.33 -21.69
N ARG A 25 -5.22 6.25 -21.67
CA ARG A 25 -5.47 5.40 -22.86
C ARG A 25 -6.21 6.13 -23.98
N ARG A 26 -6.99 7.17 -23.65
CA ARG A 26 -7.63 8.04 -24.66
C ARG A 26 -6.66 9.05 -25.29
N LEU A 27 -5.66 9.49 -24.54
CA LEU A 27 -4.66 10.45 -25.04
C LEU A 27 -3.63 9.75 -25.92
N THR A 28 -3.16 8.57 -25.48
CA THR A 28 -2.15 7.79 -26.18
C THR A 28 -2.51 6.32 -26.11
N LEU A 29 -2.88 5.77 -27.27
CA LEU A 29 -3.17 4.34 -27.41
C LEU A 29 -1.90 3.53 -27.09
N GLY A 30 -2.02 2.50 -26.25
CA GLY A 30 -0.88 1.66 -25.86
C GLY A 30 -0.13 2.11 -24.59
N THR A 31 -0.58 3.16 -23.90
CA THR A 31 0.03 3.55 -22.61
C THR A 31 -0.12 2.43 -21.57
N GLU A 32 1.00 1.93 -21.08
CA GLU A 32 1.04 1.02 -19.93
C GLU A 32 0.67 1.77 -18.66
N LEU A 33 -0.24 1.19 -17.87
CA LEU A 33 -0.75 1.81 -16.66
C LEU A 33 -0.73 0.82 -15.51
N PHE A 34 -0.51 1.36 -14.32
CA PHE A 34 -0.50 0.63 -13.06
C PHE A 34 -1.67 1.12 -12.19
N SER A 35 -2.32 0.20 -11.49
CA SER A 35 -3.39 0.51 -10.54
C SER A 35 -2.81 0.53 -9.13
N ALA A 36 -2.38 1.69 -8.64
CA ALA A 36 -1.76 1.83 -7.33
C ALA A 36 -2.79 1.93 -6.20
N VAL A 37 -2.56 1.23 -5.08
CA VAL A 37 -3.36 1.42 -3.85
C VAL A 37 -2.41 1.40 -2.64
N LEU A 38 -2.51 2.44 -1.79
CA LEU A 38 -1.79 2.51 -0.52
C LEU A 38 -2.78 2.70 0.64
N PRO A 39 -3.34 1.61 1.18
CA PRO A 39 -4.33 1.68 2.23
C PRO A 39 -3.62 1.60 3.58
N VAL A 40 -3.65 2.70 4.32
CA VAL A 40 -3.11 2.75 5.69
C VAL A 40 -4.23 3.10 6.65
N ARG A 41 -4.27 2.44 7.81
CA ARG A 41 -5.25 2.76 8.84
C ARG A 41 -4.77 3.94 9.65
N CYS A 42 -5.62 4.94 9.79
CA CYS A 42 -5.43 6.01 10.76
C CYS A 42 -5.95 5.54 12.13
N ARG A 43 -5.12 5.57 13.16
CA ARG A 43 -5.61 5.43 14.53
C ARG A 43 -6.18 6.77 15.00
N CYS A 44 -7.47 6.81 15.32
CA CYS A 44 -8.10 7.96 15.96
C CYS A 44 -7.71 8.04 17.43
N LYS A 45 -6.46 8.44 17.71
CA LYS A 45 -6.07 9.00 19.01
C LYS A 45 -5.73 10.48 18.81
N PRO A 46 -6.16 11.38 19.71
CA PRO A 46 -5.80 12.79 19.61
C PRO A 46 -4.28 12.97 19.47
N GLY A 47 -3.86 13.78 18.51
CA GLY A 47 -2.47 14.24 18.35
C GLY A 47 -1.51 13.29 17.63
N ARG A 48 -1.94 12.15 17.06
CA ARG A 48 -1.06 11.29 16.23
C ARG A 48 -1.79 10.69 15.04
N HIS A 49 -1.39 11.08 13.83
CA HIS A 49 -1.63 10.28 12.62
C HIS A 49 -0.70 9.06 12.69
N ILE A 50 -1.14 7.99 13.37
CA ILE A 50 -0.36 6.75 13.36
C ILE A 50 -0.75 6.00 12.10
N TRP A 51 0.20 5.91 11.18
CA TRP A 51 0.20 5.04 10.01
C TRP A 51 0.28 3.58 10.49
N TYR A 52 -0.85 2.98 10.84
CA TYR A 52 -0.89 1.55 11.08
C TYR A 52 -1.08 0.85 9.74
N ALA A 53 -0.04 0.15 9.31
CA ALA A 53 -0.19 -0.99 8.42
C ALA A 53 -1.31 -1.89 8.97
N GLY A 54 -2.45 -1.94 8.28
CA GLY A 54 -3.56 -2.79 8.70
C GLY A 54 -3.13 -4.25 8.77
N THR A 55 -3.69 -4.99 9.73
CA THR A 55 -3.54 -6.45 9.89
C THR A 55 -3.45 -7.14 8.52
N GLY A 56 -2.37 -7.89 8.29
CA GLY A 56 -1.99 -8.43 6.97
C GLY A 56 -3.10 -9.18 6.20
N LYS A 57 -4.18 -9.60 6.88
CA LYS A 57 -5.38 -10.19 6.26
C LYS A 57 -6.10 -9.25 5.29
N SER A 58 -6.25 -7.95 5.59
CA SER A 58 -6.92 -7.03 4.66
C SER A 58 -6.04 -6.69 3.45
N ALA A 59 -4.71 -6.74 3.59
CA ALA A 59 -3.78 -6.43 2.52
C ALA A 59 -3.83 -7.46 1.38
N VAL A 60 -4.02 -8.75 1.66
CA VAL A 60 -4.17 -9.78 0.62
C VAL A 60 -5.40 -9.53 -0.26
N TRP A 61 -6.56 -9.25 0.34
CA TRP A 61 -7.77 -8.91 -0.42
C TRP A 61 -7.61 -7.62 -1.23
N MET A 62 -6.79 -6.68 -0.76
CA MET A 62 -6.47 -5.44 -1.47
C MET A 62 -5.53 -5.66 -2.66
N CYS A 63 -4.63 -6.65 -2.62
CA CYS A 63 -3.83 -7.03 -3.80
C CYS A 63 -4.74 -7.60 -4.90
N GLN A 64 -5.76 -8.38 -4.51
CA GLN A 64 -6.67 -9.05 -5.44
C GLN A 64 -7.65 -8.10 -6.15
N THR A 65 -7.94 -6.92 -5.58
CA THR A 65 -8.88 -5.97 -6.21
C THR A 65 -8.38 -5.33 -7.50
N GLY A 66 -7.08 -5.40 -7.80
CA GLY A 66 -6.58 -4.93 -9.10
C GLY A 66 -6.47 -6.03 -10.17
N ALA A 67 -6.72 -7.29 -9.85
CA ALA A 67 -6.79 -8.36 -10.85
C ALA A 67 -7.83 -8.11 -11.98
N PRO A 68 -9.02 -7.52 -11.70
CA PRO A 68 -10.00 -7.22 -12.76
C PRO A 68 -9.56 -6.11 -13.72
N SER A 69 -8.63 -5.23 -13.33
CA SER A 69 -8.21 -4.11 -14.18
C SER A 69 -7.10 -4.49 -15.17
N GLY A 70 -6.55 -5.71 -15.07
CA GLY A 70 -5.45 -6.19 -15.95
C GLY A 70 -4.18 -5.35 -15.85
N CYS A 71 -4.08 -4.48 -14.85
CA CYS A 71 -2.97 -3.55 -14.65
C CYS A 71 -2.20 -3.98 -13.40
N ALA A 72 -0.87 -3.88 -13.45
CA ALA A 72 -0.05 -4.24 -12.30
C ALA A 72 -0.39 -3.35 -11.09
N VAL A 73 -0.47 -3.97 -9.92
CA VAL A 73 -1.02 -3.34 -8.71
C VAL A 73 0.11 -3.05 -7.75
N PRO A 74 0.65 -1.82 -7.69
CA PRO A 74 1.53 -1.46 -6.61
C PRO A 74 0.74 -1.40 -5.31
N LEU A 75 0.91 -2.44 -4.50
CA LEU A 75 0.38 -2.53 -3.15
C LEU A 75 1.51 -2.94 -2.19
N GLY A 76 1.58 -2.28 -1.03
CA GLY A 76 2.41 -2.71 0.09
C GLY A 76 3.88 -2.35 0.01
N GLY A 77 4.76 -3.24 0.47
CA GLY A 77 6.17 -2.96 0.79
C GLY A 77 6.51 -3.18 2.26
N SER A 78 7.67 -2.69 2.70
CA SER A 78 8.17 -2.78 4.07
C SER A 78 7.72 -1.55 4.90
N LEU A 79 6.41 -1.42 5.12
CA LEU A 79 5.82 -0.21 5.71
C LEU A 79 5.84 -0.25 7.24
N THR A 80 6.07 0.90 7.87
CA THR A 80 5.97 1.07 9.32
C THR A 80 5.71 2.54 9.68
N GLY A 81 5.06 2.75 10.82
CA GLY A 81 4.89 4.06 11.46
C GLY A 81 5.95 4.38 12.51
N GLN A 82 6.91 3.49 12.77
CA GLN A 82 7.89 3.67 13.83
C GLN A 82 8.96 4.70 13.50
N LYS A 83 9.48 5.33 14.57
CA LYS A 83 10.59 6.29 14.51
C LYS A 83 11.95 5.60 14.55
N PRO A 84 12.23 4.69 15.50
CA PRO A 84 13.46 3.89 15.46
C PRO A 84 13.27 2.62 14.63
N ALA A 85 14.35 2.15 14.02
CA ALA A 85 14.42 0.82 13.40
C ALA A 85 14.51 -0.27 14.48
N ASP A 86 13.38 -0.52 15.16
CA ASP A 86 13.26 -1.48 16.25
C ASP A 86 12.43 -2.72 15.87
N ALA A 87 12.17 -3.58 16.85
CA ALA A 87 11.37 -4.79 16.64
C ALA A 87 9.94 -4.49 16.16
N GLN A 88 9.35 -3.35 16.55
CA GLN A 88 8.02 -2.95 16.10
C GLN A 88 8.08 -2.51 14.63
N ALA A 89 9.14 -1.79 14.23
CA ALA A 89 9.38 -1.45 12.83
C ALA A 89 9.52 -2.70 11.96
N ALA A 90 10.22 -3.73 12.44
CA ALA A 90 10.34 -5.01 11.77
C ALA A 90 8.99 -5.75 11.68
N TYR A 91 8.22 -5.79 12.77
CA TYR A 91 6.93 -6.47 12.82
C TYR A 91 5.88 -5.86 11.87
N GLU A 92 5.75 -4.52 11.86
CA GLU A 92 4.83 -3.81 10.97
C GLU A 92 5.23 -3.99 9.49
N SER A 93 6.54 -3.93 9.21
CA SER A 93 7.08 -4.17 7.87
C SER A 93 6.84 -5.59 7.40
N ALA A 94 7.05 -6.59 8.26
CA ALA A 94 6.77 -7.99 7.92
C ALA A 94 5.27 -8.22 7.61
N GLN A 95 4.37 -7.57 8.37
CA GLN A 95 2.92 -7.68 8.14
C GLN A 95 2.43 -7.05 6.83
N THR A 96 3.19 -6.13 6.24
CA THR A 96 2.87 -5.51 4.95
C THR A 96 3.61 -6.15 3.80
N LEU A 97 4.84 -6.58 4.02
CA LEU A 97 5.65 -7.24 2.99
C LEU A 97 5.14 -8.66 2.70
N THR A 98 4.72 -9.40 3.73
CA THR A 98 4.14 -10.74 3.57
C THR A 98 2.96 -10.78 2.58
N PRO A 99 1.88 -9.99 2.76
CA PRO A 99 0.78 -9.94 1.80
C PRO A 99 1.14 -9.27 0.47
N THR A 100 2.21 -8.47 0.40
CA THR A 100 2.75 -7.96 -0.88
C THR A 100 3.26 -9.12 -1.73
N VAL A 101 4.08 -9.99 -1.12
CA VAL A 101 4.63 -11.19 -1.78
C VAL A 101 3.53 -12.17 -2.15
N PHE A 102 2.64 -12.51 -1.21
CA PHE A 102 1.58 -13.50 -1.46
C PHE A 102 0.42 -12.95 -2.30
N GLY A 103 0.28 -11.63 -2.42
CA GLY A 103 -0.76 -10.99 -3.20
C GLY A 103 -0.47 -10.88 -4.69
N GLY A 104 0.71 -11.32 -5.16
CA GLY A 104 1.09 -11.23 -6.57
C GLY A 104 1.38 -9.80 -7.05
N VAL A 105 1.83 -8.92 -6.16
CA VAL A 105 2.17 -7.53 -6.49
C VAL A 105 3.33 -7.50 -7.47
N ASN A 106 3.13 -6.86 -8.63
CA ASN A 106 4.18 -6.77 -9.67
C ASN A 106 5.18 -5.64 -9.44
N PHE A 107 4.82 -4.63 -8.65
CA PHE A 107 5.68 -3.48 -8.35
C PHE A 107 5.52 -3.03 -6.90
N ALA A 108 6.55 -3.19 -6.06
CA ALA A 108 6.51 -2.80 -4.64
C ALA A 108 7.30 -1.50 -4.42
N LEU A 109 6.62 -0.35 -4.48
CA LEU A 109 7.27 0.97 -4.45
C LEU A 109 8.08 1.22 -3.16
N HIS A 110 7.60 0.75 -2.01
CA HIS A 110 8.21 0.99 -0.71
C HIS A 110 8.81 -0.30 -0.13
N ALA A 111 9.52 -1.06 -0.95
CA ALA A 111 10.08 -2.36 -0.57
C ALA A 111 11.11 -2.29 0.56
N ALA A 112 11.86 -1.19 0.69
CA ALA A 112 12.89 -1.01 1.72
C ALA A 112 13.01 0.46 2.16
N GLY A 113 13.58 0.70 3.34
CA GLY A 113 13.94 2.04 3.84
C GLY A 113 12.81 2.90 4.41
N TRP A 114 11.54 2.50 4.24
CA TRP A 114 10.38 3.28 4.74
C TRP A 114 10.35 3.37 6.27
N MET A 115 10.31 4.58 6.81
CA MET A 115 10.18 4.86 8.24
C MET A 115 9.20 6.01 8.52
N GLU A 116 8.74 6.10 9.78
CA GLU A 116 7.89 7.18 10.27
C GLU A 116 6.61 7.42 9.44
N GLY A 117 6.03 6.37 8.87
CA GLY A 117 4.85 6.52 8.02
C GLY A 117 5.14 7.25 6.71
N GLY A 118 6.37 7.15 6.21
CA GLY A 118 6.81 7.71 4.93
C GLY A 118 7.52 9.05 5.05
N LEU A 119 7.78 9.52 6.28
CA LEU A 119 8.49 10.78 6.53
C LEU A 119 10.01 10.63 6.47
N VAL A 120 10.52 9.40 6.61
CA VAL A 120 11.96 9.12 6.68
C VAL A 120 12.31 7.98 5.73
N ALA A 121 13.41 8.15 4.99
CA ALA A 121 14.12 7.07 4.32
C ALA A 121 15.36 6.73 5.17
N ASP A 122 15.37 5.52 5.73
CA ASP A 122 16.43 5.07 6.65
C ASP A 122 17.30 3.99 6.01
N TYR A 123 18.60 4.27 5.90
CA TYR A 123 19.60 3.34 5.36
C TYR A 123 19.77 2.09 6.24
N ALA A 124 19.62 2.21 7.56
CA ALA A 124 19.72 1.07 8.47
C ALA A 124 18.58 0.06 8.25
N LYS A 125 17.49 0.48 7.60
CA LYS A 125 16.37 -0.37 7.21
C LYS A 125 16.46 -0.88 5.76
N THR A 126 17.51 -0.49 5.03
CA THR A 126 17.81 -1.02 3.69
C THR A 126 18.90 -2.08 3.69
N ASP A 127 19.72 -2.13 4.75
CA ASP A 127 20.79 -3.12 4.89
C ASP A 127 20.19 -4.50 5.22
N PRO A 128 20.64 -5.59 4.56
CA PRO A 128 20.12 -6.95 4.74
C PRO A 128 20.47 -7.60 6.09
#